data_AF-A0A961EK94-F1
#
_entry.id   AF-A0A961EK94-F1
#
_cell.length_a   1.000
_cell.length_b   1.000
_cell.length_c   1.000
_cell.angle_alpha   90.00
_cell.angle_beta   90.00
_cell.angle_gamma   90.00
#
_symmetry.space_group_name_H-M   'P 1'
#
loop_
_entity.id
_entity.type
_entity.pdbx_description
1 polymer ?
#
loop_
_entity_poly.entity_id
_entity_poly.type
_entity_poly.pdbx_seq_one_letter_code
_entity_poly.pdbx_strand_id
1 'polypeptide(L)'
;MYIGSTDGRGLMHCLWEIIDNSVDEALAGVCTTITVTLHADGSVEVGDDGRGVPVDIEPRTGLTGVEVVYTKLHAGGKFGGGSYTASGGLHGVGASVVNALSARMDVEVDRGGKTHAMSFRRGEPGVFADQGAPDPEVPFAPYEETPTLRIVGKVARARTGTRVRYWADRQIFIKDAQFDDEALRSRARQTSFLVPGLKIVIRDNRGLPGTLGADGPHEEVFHHEGGISEFAEFLATDPPVTDIWRLQGTGTFTETVPVLDAKGHMTPTDVERECGVDIALRWGTGFDTLVASFVNIIATPKGGTHIMGFDQAMLKVFRKQLEVNSRRLKVGTDKVDKDDILAGLTAVVTVRLAEPQFEGQTKEVLGTPAVRQIVARVVEQELTQRFENPKKGEKQQGSLLLEKVVAEMKSRISARLHKETQRAKNALESSTLPAKLADCRSSDTSRTELFIVEGDSALGTAKLARSSEFQALLPIRGKILNVQKASVAD
;
A
#
# COMPACT_ATOMS: atom_id res chain seq x y z
N MET A 1 -14.08 -6.43 13.46
CA MET A 1 -13.61 -5.29 14.26
C MET A 1 -12.11 -5.31 14.43
N TYR A 2 -11.52 -6.36 15.05
CA TYR A 2 -10.06 -6.42 15.28
C TYR A 2 -9.23 -6.82 14.05
N ILE A 3 -9.64 -7.88 13.33
CA ILE A 3 -8.88 -8.47 12.20
C ILE A 3 -9.51 -8.20 10.82
N GLY A 4 -10.49 -7.29 10.75
CA GLY A 4 -11.23 -6.99 9.51
C GLY A 4 -12.30 -8.04 9.15
N SER A 5 -11.90 -9.26 8.79
CA SER A 5 -12.77 -10.35 8.30
C SER A 5 -12.43 -11.70 8.95
N THR A 6 -13.23 -12.75 8.69
CA THR A 6 -12.96 -14.14 9.10
C THR A 6 -12.63 -15.07 7.93
N ASP A 7 -12.33 -14.48 6.76
CA ASP A 7 -11.81 -15.18 5.59
C ASP A 7 -10.27 -15.16 5.57
N GLY A 8 -9.65 -15.57 4.45
CA GLY A 8 -8.19 -15.56 4.29
C GLY A 8 -7.53 -14.22 4.59
N ARG A 9 -8.22 -13.08 4.39
CA ARG A 9 -7.65 -11.76 4.70
C ARG A 9 -7.46 -11.56 6.21
N GLY A 10 -8.43 -11.99 7.02
CA GLY A 10 -8.32 -11.95 8.48
C GLY A 10 -7.26 -12.90 9.01
N LEU A 11 -7.10 -14.06 8.36
CA LEU A 11 -6.05 -15.02 8.69
C LEU A 11 -4.65 -14.45 8.38
N MET A 12 -4.49 -13.80 7.22
CA MET A 12 -3.26 -13.09 6.88
C MET A 12 -2.99 -11.93 7.84
N HIS A 13 -4.01 -11.18 8.27
CA HIS A 13 -3.86 -10.14 9.29
C HIS A 13 -3.26 -10.72 10.59
N CYS A 14 -3.74 -11.87 11.06
CA CYS A 14 -3.18 -12.52 12.24
C CYS A 14 -1.68 -12.83 12.08
N LEU A 15 -1.29 -13.35 10.93
CA LEU A 15 0.12 -13.62 10.63
C LEU A 15 0.95 -12.33 10.60
N TRP A 16 0.42 -11.25 10.02
CA TRP A 16 1.07 -9.94 10.01
C TRP A 16 1.33 -9.39 11.40
N GLU A 17 0.41 -9.53 12.35
CA GLU A 17 0.61 -9.02 13.72
C GLU A 17 1.77 -9.73 14.43
N ILE A 18 2.00 -11.02 14.17
CA ILE A 18 3.13 -11.76 14.76
C ILE A 18 4.44 -11.41 14.04
N ILE A 19 4.43 -11.29 12.71
CA ILE A 19 5.59 -10.85 11.93
C ILE A 19 6.00 -9.44 12.32
N ASP A 20 5.06 -8.48 12.36
CA ASP A 20 5.32 -7.08 12.68
C ASP A 20 5.94 -6.94 14.10
N ASN A 21 5.56 -7.79 15.06
CA ASN A 21 6.22 -7.83 16.37
C ASN A 21 7.70 -8.22 16.28
N SER A 22 8.03 -9.16 15.40
CA SER A 22 9.41 -9.60 15.13
C SER A 22 10.20 -8.53 14.38
N VAL A 23 9.55 -7.82 13.45
CA VAL A 23 10.18 -6.73 12.69
C VAL A 23 10.45 -5.51 13.60
N ASP A 24 9.62 -5.27 14.61
CA ASP A 24 9.89 -4.22 15.60
C ASP A 24 11.21 -4.49 16.38
N GLU A 25 11.58 -5.75 16.61
CA GLU A 25 12.90 -6.11 17.15
C GLU A 25 14.03 -5.80 16.15
N ALA A 26 13.78 -5.98 14.85
CA ALA A 26 14.76 -5.67 13.81
C ALA A 26 14.95 -4.16 13.66
N LEU A 27 13.87 -3.38 13.74
CA LEU A 27 13.92 -1.92 13.78
C LEU A 27 14.66 -1.38 15.00
N ALA A 28 14.62 -2.11 16.12
CA ALA A 28 15.42 -1.82 17.31
C ALA A 28 16.89 -2.26 17.20
N GLY A 29 17.30 -2.86 16.08
CA GLY A 29 18.68 -3.26 15.80
C GLY A 29 19.15 -4.51 16.55
N VAL A 30 18.21 -5.33 17.06
CA VAL A 30 18.52 -6.52 17.89
C VAL A 30 18.10 -7.85 17.26
N CYS A 31 17.33 -7.81 16.16
CA CYS A 31 16.94 -8.97 15.36
C CYS A 31 17.51 -8.83 13.96
N THR A 32 18.06 -9.93 13.43
CA THR A 32 18.66 -10.00 12.08
C THR A 32 17.95 -11.02 11.18
N THR A 33 17.25 -11.99 11.77
CA THR A 33 16.60 -13.07 11.04
C THR A 33 15.19 -13.31 11.58
N ILE A 34 14.20 -13.28 10.68
CA ILE A 34 12.84 -13.75 10.93
C ILE A 34 12.58 -14.97 10.04
N THR A 35 12.02 -16.04 10.62
CA THR A 35 11.62 -17.25 9.90
C THR A 35 10.13 -17.46 10.05
N VAL A 36 9.41 -17.56 8.93
CA VAL A 36 8.00 -17.91 8.87
C VAL A 36 7.89 -19.32 8.31
N THR A 37 7.28 -20.24 9.06
CA THR A 37 7.11 -21.63 8.64
C THR A 37 5.62 -21.97 8.55
N LEU A 38 5.17 -22.39 7.37
CA LEU A 38 3.83 -22.94 7.14
C LEU A 38 3.92 -24.47 7.27
N HIS A 39 3.17 -25.06 8.20
CA HIS A 39 3.24 -26.49 8.52
C HIS A 39 2.12 -27.31 7.86
N ALA A 40 2.37 -28.60 7.65
CA ALA A 40 1.38 -29.56 7.10
C ALA A 40 0.11 -29.74 7.95
N ASP A 41 0.17 -29.46 9.24
CA ASP A 41 -0.98 -29.50 10.14
C ASP A 41 -1.85 -28.24 10.10
N GLY A 42 -1.55 -27.30 9.19
CA GLY A 42 -2.27 -26.04 9.02
C GLY A 42 -1.88 -24.95 10.00
N SER A 43 -0.90 -25.18 10.88
CA SER A 43 -0.33 -24.12 11.71
C SER A 43 0.67 -23.26 10.96
N VAL A 44 0.90 -22.07 11.49
CA VAL A 44 2.00 -21.19 11.10
C VAL A 44 2.85 -20.89 12.33
N GLU A 45 4.17 -20.86 12.12
CA GLU A 45 5.15 -20.47 13.12
C GLU A 45 5.93 -19.25 12.63
N VAL A 46 6.12 -18.28 13.50
CA VAL A 46 7.02 -17.13 13.28
C VAL A 46 8.08 -17.15 14.36
N GLY A 47 9.34 -17.22 13.94
CA GLY A 47 10.51 -17.18 14.82
C GLY A 47 11.40 -15.98 14.52
N ASP A 48 11.95 -15.36 15.56
CA ASP A 48 12.95 -14.29 15.47
C ASP A 48 14.20 -14.62 16.31
N ASP A 49 15.30 -13.93 16.03
CA ASP A 49 16.53 -13.93 16.83
C ASP A 49 16.71 -12.63 17.66
N GLY A 50 15.60 -11.97 17.99
CA GLY A 50 15.58 -10.74 18.78
C GLY A 50 15.84 -10.96 20.28
N ARG A 51 15.43 -10.01 21.12
CA ARG A 51 15.65 -10.09 22.59
C ARG A 51 14.84 -11.19 23.28
N GLY A 52 13.78 -11.67 22.63
CA GLY A 52 12.78 -12.54 23.24
C GLY A 52 11.77 -11.77 24.10
N VAL A 53 10.50 -12.16 24.01
CA VAL A 53 9.42 -11.63 24.89
C VAL A 53 9.83 -11.80 26.37
N PRO A 54 9.56 -10.81 27.25
CA PRO A 54 9.98 -10.91 28.65
C PRO A 54 9.42 -12.16 29.35
N VAL A 55 10.31 -12.92 30.00
CA VAL A 55 9.97 -14.15 30.72
C VAL A 55 9.71 -13.93 32.21
N ASP A 56 10.14 -12.77 32.71
CA ASP A 56 10.01 -12.38 34.11
C ASP A 56 8.57 -11.96 34.45
N ILE A 57 8.25 -11.95 35.74
CA ILE A 57 6.94 -11.51 36.24
C ILE A 57 6.85 -9.98 36.15
N GLU A 58 5.78 -9.47 35.54
CA GLU A 58 5.48 -8.04 35.50
C GLU A 58 4.88 -7.62 36.86
N PRO A 59 5.49 -6.65 37.58
CA PRO A 59 5.14 -6.39 38.98
C PRO A 59 3.71 -5.90 39.26
N ARG A 60 3.04 -5.25 38.29
CA ARG A 60 1.70 -4.67 38.48
C ARG A 60 0.60 -5.71 38.29
N THR A 61 0.82 -6.64 37.37
CA THR A 61 -0.14 -7.69 36.99
C THR A 61 0.09 -8.99 37.74
N GLY A 62 1.32 -9.26 38.18
CA GLY A 62 1.71 -10.53 38.77
C GLY A 62 1.84 -11.68 37.76
N LEU A 63 1.65 -11.41 36.47
CA LEU A 63 1.73 -12.39 35.39
C LEU A 63 3.12 -12.38 34.73
N THR A 64 3.51 -13.46 34.09
CA THR A 64 4.74 -13.48 33.28
C THR A 64 4.61 -12.54 32.08
N GLY A 65 5.70 -11.93 31.62
CA GLY A 65 5.64 -11.02 30.47
C GLY A 65 5.05 -11.67 29.21
N VAL A 66 5.34 -12.95 28.97
CA VAL A 66 4.69 -13.76 27.92
C VAL A 66 3.17 -13.77 28.13
N GLU A 67 2.68 -14.16 29.30
CA GLU A 67 1.25 -14.19 29.56
C GLU A 67 0.59 -12.82 29.40
N VAL A 68 1.23 -11.74 29.87
CA VAL A 68 0.73 -10.37 29.69
C VAL A 68 0.55 -10.04 28.21
N VAL A 69 1.58 -10.25 27.39
CA VAL A 69 1.55 -9.90 25.95
C VAL A 69 0.49 -10.69 25.18
N TYR A 70 0.26 -11.96 25.53
CA TYR A 70 -0.66 -12.83 24.79
C TYR A 70 -2.07 -12.92 25.39
N THR A 71 -2.35 -12.34 26.57
CA THR A 71 -3.69 -12.40 27.19
C THR A 71 -4.31 -11.05 27.53
N LYS A 72 -3.50 -9.99 27.67
CA LYS A 72 -4.00 -8.66 28.04
C LYS A 72 -3.98 -7.71 26.85
N LEU A 73 -5.14 -7.13 26.55
CA LEU A 73 -5.25 -6.05 25.57
C LEU A 73 -4.54 -4.80 26.09
N HIS A 74 -3.93 -4.06 25.17
CA HIS A 74 -3.20 -2.82 25.45
C HIS A 74 -2.02 -3.00 26.42
N ALA A 75 -1.45 -4.21 26.44
CA ALA A 75 -0.30 -4.53 27.28
C ALA A 75 0.94 -4.81 26.43
N GLY A 76 2.08 -4.24 26.84
CA GLY A 76 3.37 -4.44 26.19
C GLY A 76 4.34 -3.28 26.39
N GLY A 77 5.64 -3.53 26.23
CA GLY A 77 6.69 -2.50 26.37
C GLY A 77 6.66 -1.40 25.29
N LYS A 78 5.78 -1.55 24.29
CA LYS A 78 5.52 -0.60 23.21
C LYS A 78 4.57 0.54 23.64
N PHE A 79 3.94 0.44 24.82
CA PHE A 79 3.05 1.47 25.40
C PHE A 79 3.81 2.36 26.39
N GLY A 80 3.62 3.68 26.30
CA GLY A 80 4.19 4.66 27.25
C GLY A 80 5.58 5.19 26.90
N GLY A 81 6.00 5.13 25.62
CA GLY A 81 7.14 5.89 25.09
C GLY A 81 8.56 5.40 25.44
N GLY A 82 8.71 4.31 26.20
CA GLY A 82 10.01 3.94 26.77
C GLY A 82 10.92 3.03 25.92
N SER A 83 10.38 2.16 25.05
CA SER A 83 11.18 1.05 24.48
C SER A 83 11.39 1.07 22.97
N TYR A 84 10.57 1.79 22.19
CA TYR A 84 10.66 1.85 20.73
C TYR A 84 10.36 3.27 20.23
N THR A 85 11.26 3.83 19.42
CA THR A 85 11.14 5.17 18.83
C THR A 85 10.29 5.18 17.55
N ALA A 86 10.21 4.04 16.85
CA ALA A 86 9.30 3.78 15.74
C ALA A 86 8.94 2.29 15.73
N SER A 87 7.64 1.97 15.72
CA SER A 87 7.13 0.59 15.67
C SER A 87 5.93 0.47 14.73
N GLY A 88 5.78 -0.70 14.11
CA GLY A 88 4.58 -1.09 13.37
C GLY A 88 3.44 -1.51 14.31
N GLY A 89 3.76 -2.13 15.45
CA GLY A 89 2.79 -2.45 16.51
C GLY A 89 2.48 -1.24 17.39
N LEU A 90 1.23 -0.74 17.34
CA LEU A 90 0.84 0.51 18.01
C LEU A 90 -0.24 0.37 19.08
N HIS A 91 -1.00 -0.74 19.09
CA HIS A 91 -2.19 -0.85 19.95
C HIS A 91 -2.08 -1.90 21.07
N GLY A 92 -1.12 -2.84 20.97
CA GLY A 92 -0.84 -3.77 22.09
C GLY A 92 -1.92 -4.83 22.22
N VAL A 93 -2.62 -5.07 21.13
CA VAL A 93 -3.72 -6.01 21.03
C VAL A 93 -3.43 -7.14 20.06
N GLY A 94 -2.45 -6.96 19.14
CA GLY A 94 -2.19 -7.88 18.04
C GLY A 94 -2.00 -9.32 18.49
N ALA A 95 -0.93 -9.59 19.25
CA ALA A 95 -0.60 -10.93 19.74
C ALA A 95 -1.72 -11.59 20.57
N SER A 96 -2.36 -10.83 21.46
CA SER A 96 -3.50 -11.31 22.25
C SER A 96 -4.75 -11.63 21.41
N VAL A 97 -5.00 -10.86 20.35
CA VAL A 97 -6.10 -11.12 19.41
C VAL A 97 -5.80 -12.39 18.61
N VAL A 98 -4.57 -12.58 18.11
CA VAL A 98 -4.19 -13.84 17.45
C VAL A 98 -4.38 -15.02 18.38
N ASN A 99 -3.98 -14.89 19.65
CA ASN A 99 -4.17 -15.94 20.65
C ASN A 99 -5.66 -16.28 20.87
N ALA A 100 -6.50 -15.26 21.06
CA ALA A 100 -7.95 -15.45 21.22
C ALA A 100 -8.62 -16.11 20.00
N LEU A 101 -8.07 -15.91 18.80
CA LEU A 101 -8.56 -16.47 17.54
C LEU A 101 -7.91 -17.80 17.15
N SER A 102 -7.07 -18.35 18.03
CA SER A 102 -6.36 -19.60 17.79
C SER A 102 -6.99 -20.74 18.59
N ALA A 103 -7.21 -21.88 17.95
CA ALA A 103 -7.56 -23.11 18.64
C ALA A 103 -6.43 -23.55 19.58
N ARG A 104 -5.18 -23.26 19.18
CA ARG A 104 -3.97 -23.45 19.99
C ARG A 104 -2.93 -22.40 19.62
N MET A 105 -2.21 -21.88 20.60
CA MET A 105 -1.00 -21.10 20.39
C MET A 105 0.09 -21.58 21.34
N ASP A 106 1.29 -21.84 20.82
CA ASP A 106 2.49 -22.16 21.57
C ASP A 106 3.50 -21.03 21.40
N VAL A 107 3.99 -20.50 22.52
CA VAL A 107 5.02 -19.47 22.56
C VAL A 107 6.24 -20.02 23.25
N GLU A 108 7.37 -19.99 22.56
CA GLU A 108 8.68 -20.31 23.12
C GLU A 108 9.60 -19.10 23.11
N VAL A 109 10.34 -18.91 24.20
CA VAL A 109 11.32 -17.84 24.33
C VAL A 109 12.67 -18.42 24.72
N ASP A 110 13.67 -18.21 23.87
CA ASP A 110 15.06 -18.49 24.23
C ASP A 110 15.60 -17.29 25.02
N ARG A 111 15.91 -17.48 26.31
CA ARG A 111 16.49 -16.43 27.15
C ARG A 111 17.21 -16.99 28.36
N GLY A 112 18.42 -16.47 28.62
CA GLY A 112 19.21 -16.87 29.79
C GLY A 112 19.67 -18.33 29.75
N GLY A 113 19.90 -18.88 28.56
CA GLY A 113 20.37 -20.26 28.36
C GLY A 113 19.27 -21.34 28.48
N LYS A 114 18.01 -20.93 28.50
CA LYS A 114 16.83 -21.82 28.60
C LYS A 114 15.83 -21.46 27.52
N THR A 115 15.04 -22.46 27.11
CA THR A 115 13.82 -22.26 26.32
C THR A 115 12.63 -22.33 27.26
N HIS A 116 11.96 -21.18 27.42
CA HIS A 116 10.76 -21.01 28.24
C HIS A 116 9.54 -21.16 27.34
N ALA A 117 8.50 -21.86 27.77
CA ALA A 117 7.32 -22.14 26.96
C ALA A 117 6.01 -21.89 27.71
N MET A 118 5.03 -21.37 26.97
CA MET A 118 3.63 -21.27 27.38
C MET A 118 2.72 -21.65 26.22
N SER A 119 1.65 -22.36 26.53
CA SER A 119 0.63 -22.77 25.57
C SER A 119 -0.70 -22.14 25.94
N PHE A 120 -1.54 -21.91 24.93
CA PHE A 120 -2.84 -21.29 25.09
C PHE A 120 -3.89 -21.99 24.23
N ARG A 121 -5.13 -22.03 24.71
CA ARG A 121 -6.31 -22.45 23.96
C ARG A 121 -7.32 -21.31 23.96
N ARG A 122 -7.58 -20.69 22.80
CA ARG A 122 -8.54 -19.58 22.67
C ARG A 122 -8.28 -18.44 23.67
N GLY A 123 -7.02 -18.07 23.86
CA GLY A 123 -6.62 -17.04 24.81
C GLY A 123 -6.41 -17.49 26.25
N GLU A 124 -6.85 -18.70 26.63
CA GLU A 124 -6.68 -19.23 27.98
C GLU A 124 -5.32 -19.95 28.13
N PRO A 125 -4.46 -19.57 29.09
CA PRO A 125 -3.17 -20.22 29.29
C PRO A 125 -3.35 -21.59 29.94
N GLY A 126 -2.60 -22.58 29.48
CA GLY A 126 -2.66 -23.94 30.02
C GLY A 126 -1.65 -24.90 29.39
N VAL A 127 -1.96 -26.20 29.47
CA VAL A 127 -1.13 -27.27 28.93
C VAL A 127 -1.99 -28.22 28.10
N PHE A 128 -1.50 -28.58 26.92
CA PHE A 128 -2.07 -29.66 26.09
C PHE A 128 -1.42 -30.99 26.47
N ALA A 129 -2.23 -32.05 26.54
CA ALA A 129 -1.78 -33.41 26.85
C ALA A 129 -1.15 -34.10 25.61
N ASP A 130 -0.20 -33.45 24.96
CA ASP A 130 0.47 -33.95 23.77
C ASP A 130 1.25 -35.24 24.06
N GLN A 131 1.13 -36.24 23.19
CA GLN A 131 1.95 -37.47 23.21
C GLN A 131 2.91 -37.58 22.01
N GLY A 132 3.02 -36.50 21.22
CA GLY A 132 3.77 -36.47 19.97
C GLY A 132 3.85 -35.05 19.41
N ALA A 133 3.51 -34.90 18.12
CA ALA A 133 3.42 -33.59 17.51
C ALA A 133 2.32 -32.74 18.18
N PRO A 134 2.51 -31.42 18.32
CA PRO A 134 1.48 -30.50 18.78
C PRO A 134 0.17 -30.65 17.99
N ASP A 135 -0.94 -30.83 18.70
CA ASP A 135 -2.28 -30.95 18.11
C ASP A 135 -3.28 -30.06 18.89
N PRO A 136 -4.09 -29.21 18.23
CA PRO A 136 -5.10 -28.39 18.90
C PRO A 136 -6.30 -29.17 19.47
N GLU A 137 -6.51 -30.43 19.07
CA GLU A 137 -7.69 -31.22 19.43
C GLU A 137 -7.48 -32.12 20.67
N VAL A 138 -6.25 -32.24 21.17
CA VAL A 138 -5.96 -33.04 22.38
C VAL A 138 -6.50 -32.36 23.64
N PRO A 139 -6.71 -33.12 24.74
CA PRO A 139 -7.18 -32.55 26.01
C PRO A 139 -6.30 -31.39 26.49
N PHE A 140 -6.95 -30.31 26.90
CA PHE A 140 -6.33 -29.10 27.42
C PHE A 140 -6.71 -28.92 28.89
N ALA A 141 -5.72 -28.64 29.73
CA ALA A 141 -5.90 -28.27 31.13
C ALA A 141 -5.49 -26.81 31.32
N PRO A 142 -6.42 -25.90 31.68
CA PRO A 142 -6.06 -24.53 32.03
C PRO A 142 -5.23 -24.52 33.31
N TYR A 143 -4.41 -23.49 33.49
CA TYR A 143 -3.68 -23.33 34.75
C TYR A 143 -4.63 -22.87 35.87
N GLU A 144 -4.53 -23.51 37.04
CA GLU A 144 -5.33 -23.16 38.23
C GLU A 144 -4.69 -22.00 39.03
N GLU A 145 -3.38 -21.81 38.92
CA GLU A 145 -2.60 -20.71 39.51
C GLU A 145 -1.72 -20.07 38.44
N THR A 146 -1.23 -18.84 38.66
CA THR A 146 -0.37 -18.14 37.69
C THR A 146 0.89 -18.97 37.41
N PRO A 147 1.00 -19.60 36.22
CA PRO A 147 2.09 -20.53 35.95
C PRO A 147 3.41 -19.78 35.83
N THR A 148 4.47 -20.31 36.45
CA THR A 148 5.81 -20.02 35.96
C THR A 148 5.98 -20.67 34.58
N LEU A 149 6.65 -19.99 33.64
CA LEU A 149 6.91 -20.54 32.31
C LEU A 149 7.60 -21.92 32.40
N ARG A 150 7.13 -22.87 31.61
CA ARG A 150 7.71 -24.22 31.55
C ARG A 150 9.09 -24.15 30.89
N ILE A 151 10.11 -24.78 31.46
CA ILE A 151 11.41 -24.91 30.82
C ILE A 151 11.39 -26.19 29.99
N VAL A 152 11.36 -26.05 28.66
CA VAL A 152 11.25 -27.18 27.72
C VAL A 152 12.59 -27.55 27.08
N GLY A 153 13.62 -26.72 27.26
CA GLY A 153 14.92 -26.95 26.65
C GLY A 153 16.05 -26.11 27.24
N LYS A 154 17.28 -26.44 26.82
CA LYS A 154 18.50 -25.67 27.09
C LYS A 154 19.03 -25.12 25.77
N VAL A 155 19.50 -23.88 25.80
CA VAL A 155 20.12 -23.21 24.64
C VAL A 155 21.42 -22.53 25.06
N ALA A 156 22.26 -22.16 24.09
CA ALA A 156 23.43 -21.34 24.38
C ALA A 156 23.01 -20.04 25.07
N ARG A 157 23.78 -19.57 26.07
CA ARG A 157 23.41 -18.38 26.86
C ARG A 157 23.27 -17.10 26.02
N ALA A 158 24.01 -17.02 24.91
CA ALA A 158 23.96 -15.91 23.97
C ALA A 158 22.80 -15.99 22.97
N ARG A 159 22.14 -17.16 22.85
CA ARG A 159 20.98 -17.32 21.96
C ARG A 159 19.76 -16.70 22.63
N THR A 160 19.11 -15.80 21.91
CA THR A 160 17.85 -15.19 22.27
C THR A 160 16.87 -15.26 21.11
N GLY A 161 15.59 -15.04 21.38
CA GLY A 161 14.55 -14.97 20.35
C GLY A 161 13.22 -15.50 20.83
N THR A 162 12.18 -15.27 20.03
CA THR A 162 10.83 -15.78 20.27
C THR A 162 10.43 -16.69 19.12
N ARG A 163 9.69 -17.77 19.40
CA ARG A 163 8.94 -18.55 18.42
C ARG A 163 7.49 -18.58 18.83
N VAL A 164 6.60 -18.26 17.89
CA VAL A 164 5.16 -18.24 18.09
C VAL A 164 4.54 -19.12 17.04
N ARG A 165 3.96 -20.24 17.45
CA ARG A 165 3.25 -21.16 16.57
C ARG A 165 1.77 -21.18 16.93
N TYR A 166 0.89 -21.04 15.94
CA TYR A 166 -0.55 -21.06 16.21
C TYR A 166 -1.35 -21.79 15.13
N TRP A 167 -2.49 -22.34 15.56
CA TRP A 167 -3.51 -22.98 14.74
C TRP A 167 -4.76 -22.11 14.76
N ALA A 168 -5.16 -21.58 13.61
CA ALA A 168 -6.36 -20.76 13.50
C ALA A 168 -7.62 -21.54 13.91
N ASP A 169 -8.51 -20.92 14.69
CA ASP A 169 -9.73 -21.58 15.15
C ASP A 169 -10.77 -21.72 14.02
N ARG A 170 -11.05 -22.96 13.63
CA ARG A 170 -12.03 -23.29 12.58
C ARG A 170 -13.49 -23.03 12.96
N GLN A 171 -13.78 -22.68 14.22
CA GLN A 171 -15.09 -22.16 14.63
C GLN A 171 -15.28 -20.69 14.27
N ILE A 172 -14.18 -19.96 14.05
CA ILE A 172 -14.19 -18.53 13.77
C ILE A 172 -13.89 -18.27 12.30
N PHE A 173 -12.82 -18.88 11.79
CA PHE A 173 -12.44 -18.76 10.38
C PHE A 173 -13.28 -19.70 9.52
N ILE A 174 -13.70 -19.21 8.35
CA ILE A 174 -14.44 -20.03 7.38
C ILE A 174 -13.56 -21.17 6.87
N LYS A 175 -14.18 -22.27 6.45
CA LYS A 175 -13.48 -23.49 6.02
C LYS A 175 -12.45 -23.28 4.92
N ASP A 176 -12.71 -22.34 4.01
CA ASP A 176 -11.85 -22.04 2.86
C ASP A 176 -10.81 -20.93 3.16
N ALA A 177 -10.72 -20.46 4.40
CA ALA A 177 -9.68 -19.51 4.80
C ALA A 177 -8.32 -20.21 4.77
N GLN A 178 -7.44 -19.74 3.88
CA GLN A 178 -6.08 -20.24 3.73
C GLN A 178 -5.09 -19.07 3.73
N PHE A 179 -3.84 -19.36 4.10
CA PHE A 179 -2.75 -18.41 3.93
C PHE A 179 -2.47 -18.19 2.45
N ASP A 180 -2.32 -16.93 2.07
CA ASP A 180 -2.02 -16.50 0.71
C ASP A 180 -0.51 -16.37 0.53
N ASP A 181 0.05 -17.26 -0.29
CA ASP A 181 1.49 -17.37 -0.52
C ASP A 181 2.06 -16.15 -1.21
N GLU A 182 1.35 -15.61 -2.20
CA GLU A 182 1.79 -14.43 -2.94
C GLU A 182 1.78 -13.20 -2.03
N ALA A 183 0.73 -13.04 -1.23
CA ALA A 183 0.66 -11.98 -0.23
C ALA A 183 1.78 -12.13 0.82
N LEU A 184 2.05 -13.34 1.32
CA LEU A 184 3.12 -13.63 2.26
C LEU A 184 4.49 -13.21 1.73
N ARG A 185 4.82 -13.66 0.51
CA ARG A 185 6.08 -13.36 -0.17
C ARG A 185 6.23 -11.88 -0.50
N SER A 186 5.16 -11.26 -0.99
CA SER A 186 5.15 -9.84 -1.34
C SER A 186 5.46 -8.99 -0.10
N ARG A 187 4.82 -9.29 1.03
CA ARG A 187 5.09 -8.58 2.30
C ARG A 187 6.50 -8.86 2.84
N ALA A 188 6.99 -10.10 2.79
CA ALA A 188 8.35 -10.42 3.23
C ALA A 188 9.40 -9.66 2.39
N ARG A 189 9.24 -9.66 1.06
CA ARG A 189 10.09 -8.88 0.14
C ARG A 189 10.06 -7.40 0.49
N GLN A 190 8.86 -6.81 0.56
CA GLN A 190 8.68 -5.40 0.92
C GLN A 190 9.35 -5.06 2.25
N THR A 191 9.16 -5.90 3.28
CA THR A 191 9.71 -5.66 4.61
C THR A 191 11.24 -5.72 4.62
N SER A 192 11.82 -6.68 3.90
CA SER A 192 13.29 -6.78 3.78
C SER A 192 13.93 -5.60 3.04
N PHE A 193 13.19 -4.91 2.17
CA PHE A 193 13.63 -3.63 1.60
C PHE A 193 13.49 -2.46 2.59
N LEU A 194 12.42 -2.44 3.38
CA LEU A 194 12.14 -1.35 4.33
C LEU A 194 13.06 -1.40 5.57
N VAL A 195 13.61 -2.56 5.88
CA VAL A 195 14.56 -2.79 6.97
C VAL A 195 15.84 -3.39 6.37
N PRO A 196 16.77 -2.56 5.88
CA PRO A 196 18.02 -3.03 5.27
C PRO A 196 18.79 -3.98 6.20
N GLY A 197 19.29 -5.09 5.64
CA GLY A 197 20.03 -6.12 6.38
C GLY A 197 19.15 -7.11 7.16
N LEU A 198 17.83 -6.92 7.21
CA LEU A 198 16.92 -7.92 7.79
C LEU A 198 16.72 -9.07 6.81
N LYS A 199 17.05 -10.29 7.26
CA LYS A 199 16.76 -11.52 6.52
C LYS A 199 15.40 -12.08 6.94
N ILE A 200 14.51 -12.26 5.98
CA ILE A 200 13.23 -12.95 6.19
C ILE A 200 13.23 -14.24 5.39
N VAL A 201 12.97 -15.36 6.06
CA VAL A 201 12.92 -16.70 5.47
C VAL A 201 11.47 -17.19 5.50
N ILE A 202 10.93 -17.59 4.36
CA ILE A 202 9.63 -18.26 4.28
C ILE A 202 9.88 -19.74 3.96
N ARG A 203 9.37 -20.61 4.82
CA ARG A 203 9.38 -22.06 4.65
C ARG A 203 7.96 -22.56 4.46
N ASP A 204 7.72 -23.28 3.39
CA ASP A 204 6.46 -23.95 3.14
C ASP A 204 6.64 -25.47 3.20
N ASN A 205 6.14 -26.06 4.28
CA ASN A 205 6.15 -27.50 4.55
C ASN A 205 4.74 -28.09 4.44
N ARG A 206 3.77 -27.41 3.81
CA ARG A 206 2.38 -27.86 3.77
C ARG A 206 2.19 -29.14 2.95
N GLY A 207 2.95 -29.35 1.88
CA GLY A 207 2.76 -30.53 1.01
C GLY A 207 1.40 -30.54 0.29
N LEU A 208 0.74 -29.38 0.15
CA LEU A 208 -0.61 -29.29 -0.40
C LEU A 208 -0.57 -28.88 -1.89
N PRO A 209 -1.43 -29.45 -2.75
CA PRO A 209 -1.53 -29.03 -4.14
C PRO A 209 -1.80 -27.53 -4.28
N GLY A 210 -1.08 -26.85 -5.18
CA GLY A 210 -1.23 -25.42 -5.42
C GLY A 210 -0.48 -24.52 -4.44
N THR A 211 0.24 -25.09 -3.46
CA THR A 211 1.16 -24.34 -2.58
C THR A 211 2.60 -24.44 -3.09
N LEU A 212 3.48 -23.54 -2.62
CA LEU A 212 4.91 -23.63 -2.94
C LEU A 212 5.55 -24.95 -2.45
N GLY A 213 5.04 -25.50 -1.36
CA GLY A 213 5.49 -26.76 -0.78
C GLY A 213 4.87 -28.02 -1.40
N ALA A 214 4.16 -27.94 -2.52
CA ALA A 214 3.44 -29.06 -3.12
C ALA A 214 4.34 -30.27 -3.43
N ASP A 215 5.55 -30.03 -3.92
CA ASP A 215 6.52 -31.06 -4.32
C ASP A 215 7.59 -31.35 -3.24
N GLY A 216 7.35 -30.91 -2.00
CA GLY A 216 8.25 -31.05 -0.85
C GLY A 216 8.56 -29.71 -0.17
N PRO A 217 9.37 -29.72 0.91
CA PRO A 217 9.74 -28.49 1.62
C PRO A 217 10.32 -27.42 0.67
N HIS A 218 9.72 -26.24 0.67
CA HIS A 218 10.18 -25.10 -0.10
C HIS A 218 10.70 -24.00 0.83
N GLU A 219 11.83 -23.37 0.49
CA GLU A 219 12.40 -22.25 1.24
C GLU A 219 12.72 -21.08 0.28
N GLU A 220 12.26 -19.89 0.62
CA GLU A 220 12.62 -18.64 -0.06
C GLU A 220 13.18 -17.64 0.95
N VAL A 221 14.28 -16.99 0.58
CA VAL A 221 15.00 -16.03 1.44
C VAL A 221 14.93 -14.64 0.82
N PHE A 222 14.55 -13.67 1.64
CA PHE A 222 14.48 -12.25 1.29
C PHE A 222 15.49 -11.49 2.14
N HIS A 223 16.46 -10.84 1.49
CA HIS A 223 17.52 -10.09 2.16
C HIS A 223 18.04 -9.00 1.22
N HIS A 224 17.87 -7.74 1.61
CA HIS A 224 18.20 -6.58 0.77
C HIS A 224 18.94 -5.53 1.62
N GLU A 225 19.94 -4.90 1.02
CA GLU A 225 20.85 -3.96 1.69
C GLU A 225 20.65 -2.51 1.18
N GLY A 226 20.16 -2.33 -0.04
CA GLY A 226 20.01 -1.02 -0.68
C GLY A 226 18.77 -0.23 -0.25
N GLY A 227 17.96 -0.81 0.63
CA GLY A 227 16.81 -0.17 1.26
C GLY A 227 15.73 0.26 0.28
N ILE A 228 15.05 1.38 0.58
CA ILE A 228 13.96 1.87 -0.28
C ILE A 228 14.42 2.37 -1.65
N SER A 229 15.72 2.64 -1.84
CA SER A 229 16.27 2.93 -3.16
C SER A 229 16.21 1.68 -4.04
N GLU A 230 16.71 0.55 -3.53
CA GLU A 230 16.63 -0.74 -4.21
C GLU A 230 15.18 -1.17 -4.42
N PHE A 231 14.29 -0.84 -3.47
CA PHE A 231 12.87 -1.13 -3.64
C PHE A 231 12.22 -0.31 -4.76
N ALA A 232 12.52 0.99 -4.83
CA ALA A 232 12.03 1.83 -5.92
C ALA A 232 12.54 1.34 -7.28
N GLU A 233 13.78 0.84 -7.34
CA GLU A 233 14.31 0.20 -8.56
C GLU A 233 13.57 -1.08 -8.91
N PHE A 234 13.37 -1.96 -7.93
CA PHE A 234 12.66 -3.23 -8.10
C PHE A 234 11.22 -3.03 -8.60
N LEU A 235 10.53 -2.01 -8.08
CA LEU A 235 9.16 -1.69 -8.46
C LEU A 235 9.04 -1.09 -9.86
N ALA A 236 10.10 -0.44 -10.34
CA ALA A 236 10.05 0.32 -11.57
C ALA A 236 10.42 -0.56 -12.77
N THR A 237 9.44 -0.80 -13.63
CA THR A 237 9.53 -1.76 -14.74
C THR A 237 10.01 -1.14 -16.06
N ASP A 238 10.09 0.19 -16.12
CA ASP A 238 10.40 0.95 -17.32
C ASP A 238 11.81 1.56 -17.31
N PRO A 239 12.39 1.88 -18.48
CA PRO A 239 13.67 2.55 -18.58
C PRO A 239 13.69 3.91 -17.85
N PRO A 240 14.75 4.22 -17.09
CA PRO A 240 14.82 5.46 -16.30
C PRO A 240 15.02 6.71 -17.18
N VAL A 241 14.27 7.77 -16.86
CA VAL A 241 14.53 9.16 -17.27
C VAL A 241 15.42 9.85 -16.24
N THR A 242 15.22 9.51 -14.97
CA THR A 242 16.10 9.92 -13.86
C THR A 242 16.65 8.69 -13.17
N ASP A 243 17.83 8.84 -12.56
CA ASP A 243 18.27 7.89 -11.54
C ASP A 243 17.31 7.95 -10.33
N ILE A 244 17.53 7.07 -9.36
CA ILE A 244 16.80 7.12 -8.09
C ILE A 244 17.25 8.34 -7.29
N TRP A 245 16.30 9.24 -7.07
CA TRP A 245 16.48 10.39 -6.21
C TRP A 245 16.00 10.08 -4.80
N ARG A 246 16.84 10.43 -3.82
CA ARG A 246 16.54 10.31 -2.40
C ARG A 246 16.22 11.68 -1.84
N LEU A 247 15.06 11.80 -1.20
CA LEU A 247 14.62 13.00 -0.49
C LEU A 247 14.48 12.64 0.99
N GLN A 248 15.25 13.30 1.84
CA GLN A 248 15.37 12.95 3.25
C GLN A 248 15.28 14.20 4.11
N GLY A 249 14.64 14.09 5.28
CA GLY A 249 14.58 15.18 6.23
C GLY A 249 13.73 14.81 7.44
N THR A 250 13.68 15.72 8.41
CA THR A 250 12.85 15.56 9.61
C THR A 250 12.08 16.83 9.92
N GLY A 251 11.05 16.72 10.74
CA GLY A 251 10.34 17.85 11.32
C GLY A 251 9.71 17.49 12.65
N THR A 252 9.47 18.48 13.50
CA THR A 252 8.80 18.28 14.78
C THR A 252 7.37 18.82 14.75
N PHE A 253 6.53 18.28 15.62
CA PHE A 253 5.20 18.79 15.91
C PHE A 253 4.85 18.56 17.37
N THR A 254 3.97 19.39 17.91
CA THR A 254 3.47 19.25 19.28
C THR A 254 2.12 18.54 19.25
N GLU A 255 1.96 17.57 20.14
CA GLU A 255 0.70 16.88 20.37
C GLU A 255 0.36 16.95 21.86
N THR A 256 -0.88 17.29 22.18
CA THR A 256 -1.37 17.25 23.56
C THR A 256 -1.86 15.84 23.86
N VAL A 257 -1.11 15.11 24.67
CA VAL A 257 -1.47 13.74 25.11
C VAL A 257 -1.80 13.72 26.59
N PRO A 258 -2.75 12.89 27.03
CA PRO A 258 -3.02 12.72 28.44
C PRO A 258 -1.91 11.86 29.06
N VAL A 259 -1.12 12.44 29.95
CA VAL A 259 -0.06 11.74 30.70
C VAL A 259 -0.58 11.41 32.09
N LEU A 260 -0.32 10.19 32.55
CA LEU A 260 -0.67 9.75 33.89
C LEU A 260 0.32 10.35 34.90
N ASP A 261 -0.17 11.16 35.83
CA ASP A 261 0.66 11.67 36.93
C ASP A 261 0.94 10.57 37.97
N ALA A 262 1.87 10.85 38.89
CA ALA A 262 2.24 9.92 39.97
C ALA A 262 1.07 9.60 40.94
N LYS A 263 -0.07 10.28 40.82
CA LYS A 263 -1.28 10.09 41.63
C LYS A 263 -2.39 9.37 40.84
N GLY A 264 -2.14 8.98 39.58
CA GLY A 264 -3.09 8.28 38.73
C GLY A 264 -4.10 9.18 38.01
N HIS A 265 -3.89 10.51 38.01
CA HIS A 265 -4.72 11.42 37.23
C HIS A 265 -4.15 11.63 35.83
N MET A 266 -5.04 11.75 34.84
CA MET A 266 -4.67 12.09 33.46
C MET A 266 -4.57 13.61 33.30
N THR A 267 -3.36 14.12 33.13
CA THR A 267 -3.12 15.55 32.85
C THR A 267 -2.74 15.75 31.38
N PRO A 268 -3.47 16.58 30.62
CA PRO A 268 -3.08 16.97 29.27
C PRO A 268 -1.70 17.62 29.30
N THR A 269 -0.75 17.03 28.57
CA THR A 269 0.64 17.51 28.52
C THR A 269 1.04 17.63 27.06
N ASP A 270 1.65 18.75 26.71
CA ASP A 270 2.21 18.95 25.38
C ASP A 270 3.51 18.16 25.24
N VAL A 271 3.54 17.25 24.29
CA VAL A 271 4.69 16.42 23.97
C VAL A 271 5.16 16.78 22.57
N GLU A 272 6.45 17.10 22.45
CA GLU A 272 7.08 17.28 21.15
C GLU A 272 7.40 15.90 20.53
N ARG A 273 6.98 15.72 19.28
CA ARG A 273 7.19 14.51 18.50
C ARG A 273 8.03 14.85 17.27
N GLU A 274 8.94 13.94 16.90
CA GLU A 274 9.69 14.03 15.65
C GLU A 274 9.07 13.12 14.59
N CYS A 275 9.04 13.60 13.34
CA CYS A 275 8.67 12.84 12.15
C CYS A 275 9.83 12.86 11.16
N GLY A 276 10.40 11.69 10.89
CA GLY A 276 11.37 11.46 9.83
C GLY A 276 10.68 11.16 8.51
N VAL A 277 11.19 11.74 7.43
CA VAL A 277 10.71 11.55 6.05
C VAL A 277 11.84 10.97 5.22
N ASP A 278 11.57 9.86 4.55
CA ASP A 278 12.53 9.20 3.70
C ASP A 278 11.86 8.67 2.43
N ILE A 279 12.21 9.25 1.28
CA ILE A 279 11.54 9.01 0.00
C ILE A 279 12.57 8.62 -1.05
N ALA A 280 12.32 7.52 -1.77
CA ALA A 280 13.05 7.15 -2.96
C ALA A 280 12.12 7.23 -4.15
N LEU A 281 12.53 7.90 -5.23
CA LEU A 281 11.70 8.04 -6.42
C LEU A 281 12.53 8.12 -7.69
N ARG A 282 11.96 7.66 -8.79
CA ARG A 282 12.49 7.90 -10.14
C ARG A 282 11.36 8.08 -11.14
N TRP A 283 11.63 8.80 -12.21
CA TRP A 283 10.78 8.80 -13.39
C TRP A 283 11.37 7.88 -14.44
N GLY A 284 10.51 7.12 -15.11
CA GLY A 284 10.84 6.38 -16.30
C GLY A 284 10.08 6.88 -17.53
N THR A 285 10.28 6.20 -18.66
CA THR A 285 9.69 6.57 -19.94
C THR A 285 8.20 6.25 -20.05
N GLY A 286 7.67 5.40 -19.17
CA GLY A 286 6.29 4.96 -19.16
C GLY A 286 5.28 6.05 -18.76
N PHE A 287 4.02 5.62 -18.65
CA PHE A 287 2.89 6.49 -18.30
C PHE A 287 2.31 6.16 -16.93
N ASP A 288 2.41 4.91 -16.51
CA ASP A 288 1.85 4.44 -15.25
C ASP A 288 2.58 5.06 -14.05
N THR A 289 1.80 5.47 -13.05
CA THR A 289 2.31 5.96 -11.78
C THR A 289 2.21 4.86 -10.74
N LEU A 290 3.32 4.57 -10.06
CA LEU A 290 3.37 3.64 -8.94
C LEU A 290 3.91 4.35 -7.69
N VAL A 291 3.07 4.53 -6.68
CA VAL A 291 3.47 5.09 -5.38
C VAL A 291 3.19 4.09 -4.28
N ALA A 292 4.24 3.47 -3.75
CA ALA A 292 4.17 2.66 -2.54
C ALA A 292 4.42 3.57 -1.33
N SER A 293 3.58 3.48 -0.29
CA SER A 293 3.68 4.36 0.87
C SER A 293 3.63 3.62 2.20
N PHE A 294 4.42 4.11 3.16
CA PHE A 294 4.67 3.43 4.43
C PHE A 294 4.76 4.39 5.61
N VAL A 295 4.24 3.95 6.76
CA VAL A 295 4.36 4.64 8.05
C VAL A 295 4.90 3.63 9.05
N ASN A 296 6.10 3.88 9.60
CA ASN A 296 6.80 2.90 10.46
C ASN A 296 6.72 1.50 9.87
N ILE A 297 7.18 1.31 8.62
CA ILE A 297 7.15 0.08 7.79
C ILE A 297 5.75 -0.50 7.45
N ILE A 298 4.67 0.02 8.01
CA ILE A 298 3.30 -0.42 7.71
C ILE A 298 2.87 0.20 6.38
N ALA A 299 2.43 -0.64 5.45
CA ALA A 299 1.87 -0.19 4.17
C ALA A 299 0.58 0.62 4.37
N THR A 300 0.51 1.78 3.71
CA THR A 300 -0.70 2.62 3.65
C THR A 300 -1.26 2.63 2.22
N PRO A 301 -1.89 1.53 1.75
CA PRO A 301 -2.34 1.41 0.36
C PRO A 301 -3.38 2.46 -0.05
N LYS A 302 -4.09 3.05 0.91
CA LYS A 302 -5.06 4.13 0.69
C LYS A 302 -4.47 5.54 0.93
N GLY A 303 -3.16 5.63 1.18
CA GLY A 303 -2.44 6.88 1.37
C GLY A 303 -2.66 7.51 2.75
N GLY A 304 -2.92 8.81 2.78
CA GLY A 304 -3.07 9.58 4.01
C GLY A 304 -2.31 10.91 3.97
N THR A 305 -2.12 11.50 5.15
CA THR A 305 -1.57 12.86 5.28
C THR A 305 -0.17 13.02 4.68
N HIS A 306 0.69 12.00 4.78
CA HIS A 306 2.02 11.96 4.16
C HIS A 306 1.96 12.02 2.63
N ILE A 307 1.08 11.26 1.99
CA ILE A 307 0.89 11.27 0.53
C ILE A 307 0.30 12.59 0.06
N MET A 308 -0.65 13.15 0.81
CA MET A 308 -1.19 14.49 0.51
C MET A 308 -0.10 15.56 0.56
N GLY A 309 0.84 15.46 1.51
CA GLY A 309 1.99 16.34 1.63
C GLY A 309 2.95 16.20 0.44
N PHE A 310 3.26 14.96 0.07
CA PHE A 310 4.07 14.63 -1.10
C PHE A 310 3.48 15.22 -2.39
N ASP A 311 2.21 14.92 -2.69
CA ASP A 311 1.52 15.41 -3.89
C ASP A 311 1.48 16.95 -3.97
N GLN A 312 1.19 17.60 -2.84
CA GLN A 312 1.14 19.06 -2.75
C GLN A 312 2.50 19.69 -3.08
N ALA A 313 3.58 19.14 -2.53
CA ALA A 313 4.93 19.65 -2.77
C ALA A 313 5.41 19.38 -4.21
N MET A 314 5.13 18.19 -4.75
CA MET A 314 5.42 17.85 -6.14
C MET A 314 4.77 18.86 -7.10
N LEU A 315 3.47 19.11 -6.94
CA LEU A 315 2.76 20.07 -7.77
C LEU A 315 3.35 21.49 -7.65
N LYS A 316 3.69 21.92 -6.43
CA LYS A 316 4.26 23.25 -6.17
C LYS A 316 5.64 23.44 -6.81
N VAL A 317 6.56 22.48 -6.60
CA VAL A 317 7.93 22.56 -7.12
C VAL A 317 7.93 22.55 -8.64
N PHE A 318 7.23 21.59 -9.26
CA PHE A 318 7.22 21.50 -10.72
C PHE A 318 6.59 22.71 -11.40
N ARG A 319 5.50 23.26 -10.85
CA ARG A 319 4.92 24.52 -11.37
C ARG A 319 5.92 25.66 -11.35
N LYS A 320 6.63 25.85 -10.24
CA LYS A 320 7.69 26.88 -10.11
C LYS A 320 8.82 26.64 -11.12
N GLN A 321 9.29 25.40 -11.26
CA GLN A 321 10.39 25.08 -12.17
C GLN A 321 10.00 25.25 -13.65
N LEU A 322 8.76 24.90 -14.03
CA LEU A 322 8.24 25.12 -15.37
C LEU A 322 8.04 26.62 -15.69
N GLU A 323 7.63 27.42 -14.71
CA GLU A 323 7.51 28.87 -14.86
C GLU A 323 8.88 29.52 -15.12
N VAL A 324 9.88 29.19 -14.29
CA VAL A 324 11.27 29.65 -14.43
C VAL A 324 11.87 29.23 -15.79
N ASN A 325 11.54 28.04 -16.27
CA ASN A 325 12.05 27.48 -17.53
C ASN A 325 11.08 27.66 -18.72
N SER A 326 10.04 28.49 -18.58
CA SER A 326 8.90 28.56 -19.52
C SER A 326 9.30 28.82 -20.96
N ARG A 327 10.27 29.72 -21.20
CA ARG A 327 10.79 30.05 -22.54
C ARG A 327 11.50 28.87 -23.19
N ARG A 328 12.34 28.16 -22.43
CA ARG A 328 13.12 27.01 -22.93
C ARG A 328 12.21 25.84 -23.25
N LEU A 329 11.27 25.55 -22.36
CA LEU A 329 10.36 24.40 -22.45
C LEU A 329 9.15 24.66 -23.34
N LYS A 330 8.93 25.91 -23.78
CA LYS A 330 7.78 26.33 -24.60
C LYS A 330 6.47 25.89 -23.95
N VAL A 331 6.31 26.20 -22.66
CA VAL A 331 5.14 25.80 -21.84
C VAL A 331 3.88 26.50 -22.31
N GLY A 332 3.99 27.76 -22.76
CA GLY A 332 2.84 28.58 -23.13
C GLY A 332 2.07 29.10 -21.92
N THR A 333 0.75 29.25 -22.05
CA THR A 333 -0.17 29.66 -20.96
C THR A 333 -0.76 28.49 -20.19
N ASP A 334 -0.47 27.27 -20.64
CA ASP A 334 -1.03 26.05 -20.09
C ASP A 334 -0.43 25.71 -18.73
N LYS A 335 -1.25 25.08 -17.88
CA LYS A 335 -0.87 24.68 -16.54
C LYS A 335 -0.78 23.17 -16.44
N VAL A 336 0.30 22.73 -15.80
CA VAL A 336 0.52 21.33 -15.43
C VAL A 336 -0.40 20.94 -14.26
N ASP A 337 -0.96 19.74 -14.37
CA ASP A 337 -1.73 19.09 -13.31
C ASP A 337 -0.93 17.96 -12.65
N LYS A 338 -1.47 17.37 -11.58
CA LYS A 338 -0.79 16.31 -10.81
C LYS A 338 -0.41 15.13 -11.72
N ASP A 339 -1.35 14.63 -12.52
CA ASP A 339 -1.14 13.45 -13.36
C ASP A 339 -0.04 13.65 -14.40
N ASP A 340 0.10 14.86 -14.94
CA ASP A 340 1.18 15.21 -15.88
C ASP A 340 2.58 15.09 -15.22
N ILE A 341 2.67 15.39 -13.92
CA ILE A 341 3.92 15.31 -13.14
C ILE A 341 4.21 13.87 -12.74
N LEU A 342 3.18 13.10 -12.39
CA LEU A 342 3.33 11.74 -11.89
C LEU A 342 3.45 10.68 -12.99
N ALA A 343 3.19 11.03 -14.25
CA ALA A 343 3.31 10.10 -15.36
C ALA A 343 4.70 9.44 -15.43
N GLY A 344 4.74 8.12 -15.35
CA GLY A 344 5.99 7.33 -15.31
C GLY A 344 6.76 7.44 -13.99
N LEU A 345 6.18 8.00 -12.93
CA LEU A 345 6.80 8.04 -11.61
C LEU A 345 6.68 6.69 -10.91
N THR A 346 7.81 6.17 -10.44
CA THR A 346 7.84 5.14 -9.38
C THR A 346 8.41 5.75 -8.11
N ALA A 347 7.69 5.65 -6.99
CA ALA A 347 8.10 6.21 -5.72
C ALA A 347 7.78 5.28 -4.53
N VAL A 348 8.70 5.27 -3.56
CA VAL A 348 8.55 4.69 -2.24
C VAL A 348 8.59 5.82 -1.22
N VAL A 349 7.45 6.14 -0.61
CA VAL A 349 7.28 7.24 0.34
C VAL A 349 7.17 6.69 1.76
N THR A 350 8.19 6.92 2.59
CA THR A 350 8.18 6.44 3.98
C THR A 350 8.23 7.60 4.97
N VAL A 351 7.46 7.47 6.05
CA VAL A 351 7.55 8.34 7.22
C VAL A 351 7.73 7.52 8.49
N ARG A 352 8.46 8.07 9.44
CA ARG A 352 8.72 7.45 10.74
C ARG A 352 8.37 8.43 11.86
N LEU A 353 7.47 8.04 12.74
CA LEU A 353 7.03 8.88 13.87
C LEU A 353 6.54 8.03 15.04
N ALA A 354 6.65 8.58 16.24
CA ALA A 354 6.04 7.99 17.42
C ALA A 354 4.51 8.15 17.36
N GLU A 355 3.78 7.12 17.81
CA GLU A 355 2.32 7.09 17.95
C GLU A 355 1.54 7.63 16.72
N PRO A 356 1.75 7.07 15.50
CA PRO A 356 0.96 7.47 14.35
C PRO A 356 -0.53 7.17 14.56
N GLN A 357 -1.38 8.11 14.14
CA GLN A 357 -2.83 7.99 14.19
C GLN A 357 -3.35 7.56 12.81
N PHE A 358 -4.03 6.43 12.74
CA PHE A 358 -4.66 5.92 11.52
C PHE A 358 -6.18 6.08 11.60
N GLU A 359 -6.85 6.22 10.45
CA GLU A 359 -8.33 6.33 10.40
C GLU A 359 -9.05 5.05 10.88
N GLY A 360 -8.36 3.90 10.91
CA GLY A 360 -8.90 2.64 11.39
C GLY A 360 -7.84 1.60 11.74
N GLN A 361 -8.27 0.48 12.35
CA GLN A 361 -7.40 -0.57 12.86
C GLN A 361 -6.58 -1.28 11.78
N THR A 362 -7.05 -1.33 10.54
CA THR A 362 -6.31 -1.92 9.40
C THR A 362 -5.12 -1.07 8.95
N LYS A 363 -4.95 0.13 9.53
CA LYS A 363 -3.81 1.05 9.31
C LYS A 363 -3.58 1.41 7.84
N GLU A 364 -4.64 1.43 7.03
CA GLU A 364 -4.54 1.67 5.58
C GLU A 364 -4.38 3.14 5.19
N VAL A 365 -4.81 4.07 6.08
CA VAL A 365 -4.80 5.53 5.87
C VAL A 365 -4.19 6.22 7.09
N LEU A 366 -3.12 7.00 6.87
CA LEU A 366 -2.54 7.86 7.91
C LEU A 366 -3.40 9.10 8.13
N GLY A 367 -3.80 9.34 9.38
CA GLY A 367 -4.61 10.47 9.83
C GLY A 367 -3.86 11.56 10.59
N THR A 368 -2.60 11.38 11.00
CA THR A 368 -1.84 12.39 11.76
C THR A 368 -1.67 13.69 10.96
N PRO A 369 -2.32 14.82 11.33
CA PRO A 369 -2.41 16.00 10.46
C PRO A 369 -1.07 16.71 10.20
N ALA A 370 -0.21 16.78 11.22
CA ALA A 370 1.07 17.48 11.15
C ALA A 370 2.03 16.91 10.09
N VAL A 371 1.95 15.59 9.84
CA VAL A 371 2.81 14.89 8.89
C VAL A 371 2.68 15.48 7.47
N ARG A 372 1.49 15.95 7.08
CA ARG A 372 1.26 16.57 5.77
C ARG A 372 2.22 17.73 5.52
N GLN A 373 2.32 18.66 6.47
CA GLN A 373 3.17 19.85 6.32
C GLN A 373 4.65 19.50 6.38
N ILE A 374 5.03 18.54 7.23
CA ILE A 374 6.42 18.08 7.37
C ILE A 374 6.90 17.45 6.06
N VAL A 375 6.15 16.49 5.51
CA VAL A 375 6.50 15.85 4.23
C VAL A 375 6.54 16.88 3.11
N ALA A 376 5.55 17.77 3.03
CA ALA A 376 5.52 18.80 1.99
C ALA A 376 6.77 19.70 2.04
N ARG A 377 7.19 20.12 3.24
CA ARG A 377 8.39 20.95 3.43
C ARG A 377 9.66 20.22 3.00
N VAL A 378 9.84 18.96 3.42
CA VAL A 378 11.03 18.16 3.06
C VAL A 378 11.11 17.97 1.55
N VAL A 379 10.01 17.57 0.92
CA VAL A 379 9.96 17.35 -0.54
C VAL A 379 10.22 18.66 -1.29
N GLU A 380 9.62 19.77 -0.86
CA GLU A 380 9.83 21.08 -1.47
C GLU A 380 11.31 21.51 -1.39
N GLN A 381 11.92 21.39 -0.21
CA GLN A 381 13.32 21.75 0.03
C GLN A 381 14.27 20.91 -0.83
N GLU A 382 14.17 19.58 -0.74
CA GLU A 382 15.10 18.66 -1.41
C GLU A 382 14.97 18.72 -2.93
N LEU A 383 13.75 18.76 -3.48
CA LEU A 383 13.57 18.88 -4.94
C LEU A 383 13.99 20.26 -5.46
N THR A 384 13.68 21.34 -4.74
CA THR A 384 14.11 22.68 -5.15
C THR A 384 15.63 22.77 -5.18
N GLN A 385 16.30 22.26 -4.13
CA GLN A 385 17.75 22.20 -4.08
C GLN A 385 18.32 21.37 -5.25
N ARG A 386 17.70 20.25 -5.61
CA ARG A 386 18.15 19.40 -6.70
C ARG A 386 18.02 20.07 -8.07
N PHE A 387 16.98 20.88 -8.31
CA PHE A 387 16.83 21.64 -9.55
C PHE A 387 17.71 22.89 -9.61
N GLU A 388 17.87 23.60 -8.48
CA GLU A 388 18.62 24.86 -8.43
C GLU A 388 20.15 24.62 -8.33
N ASN A 389 20.57 23.59 -7.59
CA ASN A 389 21.97 23.24 -7.34
C ASN A 389 22.25 21.75 -7.66
N PRO A 390 22.04 21.30 -8.92
CA PRO A 390 22.20 19.90 -9.29
C PRO A 390 23.65 19.43 -9.18
N LYS A 391 23.84 18.19 -8.71
CA LYS A 391 25.14 17.50 -8.80
C LYS A 391 25.47 17.16 -10.27
N LYS A 392 26.72 16.77 -10.54
CA LYS A 392 27.17 16.37 -11.88
C LYS A 392 26.29 15.20 -12.40
N GLY A 393 25.67 15.38 -13.57
CA GLY A 393 24.73 14.41 -14.17
C GLY A 393 23.25 14.71 -13.90
N GLU A 394 22.91 15.22 -12.71
CA GLU A 394 21.52 15.51 -12.32
C GLU A 394 20.90 16.65 -13.14
N LYS A 395 21.70 17.61 -13.60
CA LYS A 395 21.21 18.73 -14.43
C LYS A 395 20.56 18.25 -15.74
N GLN A 396 21.16 17.24 -16.37
CA GLN A 396 20.64 16.69 -17.62
C GLN A 396 19.35 15.92 -17.35
N GLN A 397 19.33 15.07 -16.31
CA GLN A 397 18.14 14.34 -15.89
C GLN A 397 16.99 15.28 -15.53
N GLY A 398 17.26 16.35 -14.77
CA GLY A 398 16.27 17.37 -14.43
C GLY A 398 15.71 18.07 -15.67
N SER A 399 16.54 18.35 -16.68
CA SER A 399 16.05 18.92 -17.95
C SER A 399 15.14 17.95 -18.71
N LEU A 400 15.55 16.69 -18.85
CA LEU A 400 14.78 15.65 -19.53
C LEU A 400 13.45 15.39 -18.82
N LEU A 401 13.46 15.40 -17.50
CA LEU A 401 12.25 15.25 -16.70
C LEU A 401 11.27 16.40 -16.92
N LEU A 402 11.74 17.65 -16.87
CA LEU A 402 10.86 18.81 -17.14
C LEU A 402 10.30 18.78 -18.57
N GLU A 403 11.09 18.30 -19.55
CA GLU A 403 10.63 18.10 -20.93
C GLU A 403 9.55 17.02 -21.03
N LYS A 404 9.73 15.88 -20.34
CA LYS A 404 8.70 14.84 -20.24
C LYS A 404 7.41 15.39 -19.66
N VAL A 405 7.46 16.06 -18.50
CA VAL A 405 6.26 16.61 -17.85
C VAL A 405 5.51 17.59 -18.77
N VAL A 406 6.23 18.42 -19.54
CA VAL A 406 5.60 19.32 -20.51
C VAL A 406 4.99 18.57 -21.69
N ALA A 407 5.61 17.47 -22.13
CA ALA A 407 5.05 16.62 -23.18
C ALA A 407 3.74 15.95 -22.73
N GLU A 408 3.69 15.42 -21.50
CA GLU A 408 2.48 14.83 -20.92
C GLU A 408 1.35 15.87 -20.79
N MET A 409 1.67 17.06 -20.28
CA MET A 409 0.73 18.19 -20.22
C MET A 409 0.15 18.54 -21.60
N LYS A 410 1.00 18.64 -22.62
CA LYS A 410 0.55 18.94 -24.00
C LYS A 410 -0.31 17.82 -24.57
N SER A 411 0.05 16.57 -24.31
CA SER A 411 -0.73 15.39 -24.73
C SER A 411 -2.14 15.43 -24.13
N ARG A 412 -2.26 15.68 -22.82
CA ARG A 412 -3.55 15.81 -22.12
C ARG A 412 -4.41 16.92 -22.72
N ILE A 413 -3.83 18.10 -22.95
CA ILE A 413 -4.54 19.26 -23.51
C ILE A 413 -5.01 18.99 -24.93
N SER A 414 -4.14 18.40 -25.76
CA SER A 414 -4.48 17.99 -27.12
C SER A 414 -5.63 16.97 -27.13
N ALA A 415 -5.58 15.96 -26.26
CA ALA A 415 -6.64 14.96 -26.13
C ALA A 415 -7.98 15.58 -25.69
N ARG A 416 -7.95 16.57 -24.79
CA ARG A 416 -9.14 17.33 -24.38
C ARG A 416 -9.73 18.13 -25.54
N LEU A 417 -8.91 18.91 -26.25
CA LEU A 417 -9.34 19.71 -27.40
C LEU A 417 -9.91 18.85 -28.52
N HIS A 418 -9.33 17.67 -28.75
CA HIS A 418 -9.84 16.70 -29.72
C HIS A 418 -11.23 16.17 -29.31
N LYS A 419 -11.41 15.77 -28.05
CA LYS A 419 -12.71 15.34 -27.51
C LYS A 419 -13.76 16.45 -27.57
N GLU A 420 -13.39 17.69 -27.26
CA GLU A 420 -14.27 18.86 -27.36
C GLU A 420 -14.65 19.17 -28.81
N THR A 421 -13.71 19.11 -29.73
CA THR A 421 -13.97 19.29 -31.17
C THR A 421 -14.92 18.21 -31.70
N GLN A 422 -14.73 16.95 -31.29
CA GLN A 422 -15.65 15.86 -31.62
C GLN A 422 -17.05 16.09 -31.04
N ARG A 423 -17.15 16.52 -29.78
CA ARG A 423 -18.46 16.86 -29.16
C ARG A 423 -19.13 18.05 -29.85
N ALA A 424 -18.38 19.08 -30.22
CA ALA A 424 -18.90 20.25 -30.93
C ALA A 424 -19.41 19.87 -32.33
N LYS A 425 -18.68 18.99 -33.05
CA LYS A 425 -19.14 18.42 -34.33
C LYS A 425 -20.47 17.67 -34.16
N ASN A 426 -20.61 16.86 -33.11
CA ASN A 426 -21.87 16.14 -32.84
C ASN A 426 -23.00 17.07 -32.33
N ALA A 427 -22.68 18.14 -31.60
CA ALA A 427 -23.68 19.11 -31.13
C ALA A 427 -24.21 20.00 -32.26
N LEU A 428 -23.42 20.26 -33.30
CA LEU A 428 -23.87 20.93 -34.52
C LEU A 428 -24.85 20.10 -35.36
N GLU A 429 -24.98 18.78 -35.09
CA GLU A 429 -26.03 17.94 -35.69
C GLU A 429 -27.42 18.19 -35.09
N SER A 430 -27.54 18.89 -33.95
CA SER A 430 -28.81 19.03 -33.24
C SER A 430 -29.61 20.31 -33.53
N SER A 431 -29.29 21.13 -34.54
CA SER A 431 -29.99 22.42 -34.69
C SER A 431 -30.38 22.91 -36.09
N THR A 432 -30.17 22.18 -37.17
CA THR A 432 -30.88 22.43 -38.45
C THR A 432 -30.72 21.23 -39.38
N LEU A 433 -31.84 20.61 -39.78
CA LEU A 433 -31.86 19.75 -40.97
C LEU A 433 -31.23 20.55 -42.13
N PRO A 434 -30.35 19.93 -42.95
CA PRO A 434 -29.69 20.65 -44.04
C PRO A 434 -30.75 21.39 -44.87
N ALA A 435 -30.53 22.67 -45.20
CA ALA A 435 -31.50 23.49 -45.95
C ALA A 435 -31.95 22.88 -47.29
N LYS A 436 -31.24 21.84 -47.75
CA LYS A 436 -31.48 21.11 -48.99
C LYS A 436 -32.31 19.83 -48.81
N LEU A 437 -32.47 19.32 -47.59
CA LEU A 437 -33.32 18.16 -47.32
C LEU A 437 -34.79 18.56 -47.53
N ALA A 438 -35.47 17.88 -48.44
CA ALA A 438 -36.91 17.93 -48.53
C ALA A 438 -37.49 16.85 -47.62
N ASP A 439 -37.86 17.23 -46.41
CA ASP A 439 -38.28 16.28 -45.37
C ASP A 439 -39.68 15.69 -45.63
N CYS A 440 -40.01 14.57 -44.97
CA CYS A 440 -41.35 13.98 -44.92
C CYS A 440 -42.09 14.41 -43.64
N ARG A 441 -43.42 14.17 -43.58
CA ARG A 441 -44.25 14.59 -42.44
C ARG A 441 -44.26 13.59 -41.28
N SER A 442 -44.07 12.31 -41.57
CA SER A 442 -44.03 11.26 -40.56
C SER A 442 -42.70 11.25 -39.81
N SER A 443 -42.77 11.06 -38.48
CA SER A 443 -41.61 10.83 -37.61
C SER A 443 -41.37 9.34 -37.30
N ASP A 444 -42.15 8.45 -37.91
CA ASP A 444 -42.06 7.00 -37.68
C ASP A 444 -40.95 6.36 -38.53
N THR A 445 -39.81 6.09 -37.90
CA THR A 445 -38.61 5.53 -38.53
C THR A 445 -38.82 4.17 -39.18
N SER A 446 -39.90 3.44 -38.85
CA SER A 446 -40.17 2.13 -39.42
C SER A 446 -40.81 2.17 -40.81
N ARG A 447 -41.38 3.32 -41.19
CA ARG A 447 -42.12 3.51 -42.46
C ARG A 447 -41.56 4.62 -43.33
N THR A 448 -40.67 5.44 -42.78
CA THR A 448 -40.05 6.54 -43.53
C THR A 448 -38.92 6.05 -44.42
N GLU A 449 -38.84 6.60 -45.62
CA GLU A 449 -37.81 6.31 -46.62
C GLU A 449 -37.01 7.58 -46.93
N LEU A 450 -35.69 7.48 -47.07
CA LEU A 450 -34.83 8.57 -47.53
C LEU A 450 -34.25 8.24 -48.90
N PHE A 451 -34.58 9.05 -49.90
CA PHE A 451 -33.97 8.96 -51.23
C PHE A 451 -32.84 9.97 -51.36
N ILE A 452 -31.68 9.46 -51.75
CA ILE A 452 -30.50 10.27 -52.04
C ILE A 452 -30.43 10.47 -53.55
N VAL A 453 -30.49 11.72 -54.01
CA VAL A 453 -30.56 12.05 -55.44
C VAL A 453 -29.36 12.86 -55.89
N GLU A 454 -28.92 12.66 -57.13
CA GLU A 454 -27.80 13.40 -57.70
C GLU A 454 -28.26 14.79 -58.17
N GLY A 455 -27.87 15.82 -57.40
CA GLY A 455 -28.11 17.22 -57.70
C GLY A 455 -29.57 17.69 -57.60
N ASP A 456 -29.76 18.98 -57.82
CA ASP A 456 -31.07 19.63 -57.68
C ASP A 456 -32.02 19.31 -58.86
N SER A 457 -31.46 18.89 -60.00
CA SER A 457 -32.25 18.54 -61.18
C SER A 457 -33.09 17.27 -60.94
N ALA A 458 -32.47 16.22 -60.38
CA ALA A 458 -33.19 15.01 -59.99
C ALA A 458 -34.15 15.27 -58.81
N LEU A 459 -33.78 16.16 -57.88
CA LEU A 459 -34.63 16.58 -56.78
C LEU A 459 -35.95 17.20 -57.25
N GLY A 460 -35.91 18.09 -58.25
CA GLY A 460 -37.11 18.77 -58.75
C GLY A 460 -38.18 17.79 -59.22
N THR A 461 -37.77 16.79 -60.01
CA THR A 461 -38.67 15.74 -60.52
C THR A 461 -39.12 14.80 -59.41
N ALA A 462 -38.19 14.31 -58.58
CA ALA A 462 -38.50 13.37 -57.50
C ALA A 462 -39.41 13.99 -56.43
N LYS A 463 -39.26 15.29 -56.15
CA LYS A 463 -40.03 16.00 -55.11
C LYS A 463 -41.52 16.07 -55.43
N LEU A 464 -41.88 16.13 -56.72
CA LEU A 464 -43.27 16.13 -57.16
C LEU A 464 -43.88 14.73 -57.20
N ALA A 465 -43.06 13.69 -57.42
CA ALA A 465 -43.51 12.31 -57.51
C ALA A 465 -43.60 11.59 -56.15
N ARG A 466 -42.89 12.08 -55.13
CA ARG A 466 -42.82 11.42 -53.81
C ARG A 466 -44.14 11.48 -53.05
N SER A 467 -44.36 10.48 -52.18
CA SER A 467 -45.30 10.61 -51.07
C SER A 467 -44.66 11.45 -49.95
N SER A 468 -45.07 12.72 -49.84
CA SER A 468 -44.56 13.63 -48.80
C SER A 468 -44.90 13.21 -47.36
N GLU A 469 -45.75 12.20 -47.20
CA GLU A 469 -46.09 11.64 -45.89
C GLU A 469 -44.92 10.86 -45.29
N PHE A 470 -44.26 10.01 -46.07
CA PHE A 470 -43.23 9.09 -45.56
C PHE A 470 -41.92 9.08 -46.36
N GLN A 471 -41.82 9.79 -47.49
CA GLN A 471 -40.59 9.79 -48.31
C GLN A 471 -39.88 11.13 -48.23
N ALA A 472 -38.66 11.17 -47.70
CA ALA A 472 -37.77 12.32 -47.68
C ALA A 472 -36.76 12.28 -48.85
N LEU A 473 -36.31 13.44 -49.33
CA LEU A 473 -35.32 13.54 -50.41
C LEU A 473 -34.11 14.38 -50.00
N LEU A 474 -32.91 13.83 -50.17
CA LEU A 474 -31.64 14.53 -49.93
C LEU A 474 -30.84 14.65 -51.24
N PRO A 475 -30.68 15.85 -51.80
CA PRO A 475 -29.84 16.07 -52.97
C PRO A 475 -28.35 16.13 -52.57
N ILE A 476 -27.51 15.35 -53.24
CA ILE A 476 -26.04 15.44 -53.13
C ILE A 476 -25.50 16.15 -54.36
N ARG A 477 -24.66 17.17 -54.18
CA ARG A 477 -23.96 17.85 -55.28
C ARG A 477 -22.49 17.47 -55.29
N GLY A 478 -21.98 17.18 -56.48
CA GLY A 478 -20.58 16.77 -56.66
C GLY A 478 -20.35 15.30 -56.29
N LYS A 479 -19.10 14.86 -56.45
CA LYS A 479 -18.70 13.49 -56.12
C LYS A 479 -18.49 13.38 -54.61
N ILE A 480 -19.07 12.34 -54.01
CA ILE A 480 -18.84 12.00 -52.59
C ILE A 480 -17.34 11.72 -52.40
N LEU A 481 -16.78 12.23 -51.31
CA LEU A 481 -15.39 11.99 -50.94
C LEU A 481 -15.12 10.48 -50.85
N ASN A 482 -13.98 10.04 -51.39
CA ASN A 482 -13.57 8.65 -51.28
C ASN A 482 -13.00 8.38 -49.88
N VAL A 483 -13.83 7.80 -49.00
CA VAL A 483 -13.48 7.51 -47.61
C VAL A 483 -12.39 6.45 -47.43
N GLN A 484 -12.01 5.67 -48.46
CA GLN A 484 -10.85 4.78 -48.38
C GLN A 484 -9.51 5.51 -48.52
N LYS A 485 -9.51 6.72 -49.09
CA LYS A 485 -8.30 7.51 -49.39
C LYS A 485 -8.13 8.75 -48.51
N ALA A 486 -9.13 9.08 -47.71
CA ALA A 486 -9.13 10.24 -46.81
C ALA A 486 -9.03 9.77 -45.36
N SER A 487 -8.26 10.49 -44.53
CA SER A 487 -8.27 10.30 -43.08
C SER A 487 -9.32 11.20 -42.44
N VAL A 488 -9.70 10.93 -41.18
CA VAL A 488 -10.67 11.75 -40.43
C VAL A 488 -10.16 13.19 -40.17
N ALA A 489 -8.87 13.45 -40.44
CA ALA A 489 -8.21 14.74 -40.28
C ALA A 489 -8.16 15.57 -41.58
N ASP A 490 -8.47 14.99 -42.74
CA ASP A 490 -8.56 15.67 -44.04
C ASP A 490 -9.98 16.21 -44.28
#